data_AF-A0AAE0EZ53-F1
#
_entry.id   AF-A0AAE0EZ53-F1
#
_cell.length_a   1.000
_cell.length_b   1.000
_cell.length_c   1.000
_cell.angle_alpha   90.00
_cell.angle_beta   90.00
_cell.angle_gamma   90.00
#
_symmetry.space_group_name_H-M   'P 1'
#
loop_
_entity.id
_entity.type
_entity.pdbx_description
1 polymer ?
#
loop_
_entity_poly.entity_id
_entity_poly.type
_entity_poly.pdbx_seq_one_letter_code
_entity_poly.pdbx_strand_id
1 'polypeptide(L)'
;MGNQTHHTDCNLDLTKYDPYTCDYEVESESEPVEVSHENMNEAAVITYVCAHRYHTVFITDDGQAYSAGSTEYGKTGTGKYDNDTNLFTPTPVDTSNLEQNEGFVSCTADTSKTRFLTNFGNLYYTGDDSLFSKDNVVDIPTKADVFNFTDSDEYVVSMSAGYQHILFLTNNNRSYSYGSNDYGGLGVASNTDASEYAYLVDLPDDQPVVRVSAGYEHSLFLLANGSVYASGRSFDANLGYNALCLGSDGGNIVYVPKIIPDMIDVVDIRAGLHHTVIATSEPEIYTCGLNDDGQLSIQNTTQDATVPTPTVRNFAIFTTVVQISATSSNSVALERIDE
;
A
#
# COMPACT_ATOMS: atom_id res chain seq x y z
N MET A 1 -51.19 4.22 -23.64
CA MET A 1 -50.56 5.54 -23.44
C MET A 1 -49.13 5.27 -23.07
N GLY A 2 -48.21 5.59 -23.99
CA GLY A 2 -46.83 5.13 -23.95
C GLY A 2 -46.00 5.88 -22.91
N ASN A 3 -44.97 5.20 -22.40
CA ASN A 3 -43.82 5.87 -21.82
C ASN A 3 -42.64 5.64 -22.76
N GLN A 4 -42.07 6.77 -23.17
CA GLN A 4 -41.04 6.87 -24.20
C GLN A 4 -39.72 6.30 -23.69
N THR A 5 -39.12 5.42 -24.49
CA THR A 5 -37.68 5.17 -24.48
C THR A 5 -36.96 6.45 -24.93
N HIS A 6 -36.32 7.16 -24.01
CA HIS A 6 -35.29 8.13 -24.39
C HIS A 6 -33.97 7.37 -24.58
N HIS A 7 -33.67 7.08 -25.85
CA HIS A 7 -32.29 7.00 -26.28
C HIS A 7 -31.73 8.41 -26.29
N THR A 8 -30.60 8.60 -25.61
CA THR A 8 -29.78 9.81 -25.74
C THR A 8 -28.34 9.36 -25.88
N ASP A 9 -27.77 9.74 -27.01
CA ASP A 9 -26.44 9.37 -27.49
C ASP A 9 -25.34 9.84 -26.52
N CYS A 10 -24.46 8.92 -26.13
CA CYS A 10 -23.18 9.26 -25.49
C CYS A 10 -22.24 9.79 -26.56
N ASN A 11 -22.00 11.10 -26.58
CA ASN A 11 -20.86 11.67 -27.29
C ASN A 11 -19.61 11.47 -26.44
N LEU A 12 -18.65 10.69 -26.97
CA LEU A 12 -17.29 10.62 -26.46
C LEU A 12 -16.63 11.99 -26.57
N ASP A 13 -16.23 12.59 -25.45
CA ASP A 13 -15.27 13.68 -25.42
C ASP A 13 -13.90 13.12 -25.00
N LEU A 14 -13.01 12.94 -25.99
CA LEU A 14 -11.68 12.35 -25.84
C LEU A 14 -10.62 13.33 -25.29
N THR A 15 -11.02 14.32 -24.49
CA THR A 15 -10.10 15.34 -23.95
C THR A 15 -9.96 15.35 -22.42
N LYS A 16 -10.63 14.44 -21.71
CA LYS A 16 -10.45 14.24 -20.26
C LYS A 16 -9.93 12.82 -19.98
N TYR A 17 -8.79 12.75 -19.31
CA TYR A 17 -8.24 11.51 -18.73
C TYR A 17 -9.08 11.13 -17.50
N ASP A 18 -10.23 10.52 -17.72
CA ASP A 18 -10.99 9.89 -16.64
C ASP A 18 -11.88 8.76 -17.20
N PRO A 19 -11.48 7.49 -17.11
CA PRO A 19 -12.34 6.40 -17.52
C PRO A 19 -13.20 5.96 -16.32
N TYR A 20 -14.51 6.23 -16.43
CA TYR A 20 -15.61 5.74 -15.58
C TYR A 20 -15.87 6.46 -14.26
N THR A 21 -16.53 7.62 -14.31
CA THR A 21 -17.52 8.01 -13.28
C THR A 21 -18.92 7.84 -13.86
N CYS A 22 -19.49 6.65 -13.70
CA CYS A 22 -20.94 6.56 -13.61
C CYS A 22 -21.26 6.92 -12.16
N ASP A 23 -21.77 8.12 -11.91
CA ASP A 23 -22.36 8.48 -10.61
C ASP A 23 -23.56 7.56 -10.37
N TYR A 24 -23.29 6.43 -9.71
CA TYR A 24 -24.26 5.73 -8.90
C TYR A 24 -24.02 6.18 -7.47
N GLU A 25 -24.54 7.36 -7.12
CA GLU A 25 -24.84 7.66 -5.71
C GLU A 25 -26.01 6.76 -5.31
N VAL A 26 -25.69 5.51 -4.93
CA VAL A 26 -26.58 4.75 -4.06
C VAL A 26 -26.28 5.26 -2.66
N GLU A 27 -27.14 6.13 -2.12
CA GLU A 27 -27.27 6.31 -0.67
C GLU A 27 -27.74 4.96 -0.08
N SER A 28 -26.83 4.01 0.03
CA SER A 28 -26.99 2.88 0.93
C SER A 28 -26.12 3.17 2.14
N GLU A 29 -26.74 3.54 3.25
CA GLU A 29 -26.14 3.28 4.56
C GLU A 29 -25.91 1.77 4.60
N SER A 30 -24.71 1.32 4.25
CA SER A 30 -24.34 -0.08 4.35
C SER A 30 -23.91 -0.35 5.77
N GLU A 31 -24.78 -0.98 6.55
CA GLU A 31 -24.35 -1.60 7.80
C GLU A 31 -23.26 -2.65 7.49
N PRO A 32 -22.21 -2.77 8.32
CA PRO A 32 -21.23 -3.84 8.16
C PRO A 32 -21.92 -5.20 8.13
N VAL A 33 -21.65 -5.97 7.07
CA VAL A 33 -22.16 -7.34 6.92
C VAL A 33 -21.05 -8.32 7.27
N GLU A 34 -21.41 -9.37 8.00
CA GLU A 34 -20.49 -10.47 8.30
C GLU A 34 -20.04 -11.16 7.01
N VAL A 35 -18.71 -11.35 6.87
CA VAL A 35 -18.14 -12.09 5.75
C VAL A 35 -18.36 -13.58 6.00
N SER A 36 -18.94 -14.29 5.01
CA SER A 36 -19.11 -15.73 5.09
C SER A 36 -17.77 -16.44 5.30
N HIS A 37 -17.74 -17.34 6.30
CA HIS A 37 -16.57 -18.13 6.66
C HIS A 37 -16.75 -19.63 6.33
N GLU A 38 -17.72 -19.99 5.49
CA GLU A 38 -18.06 -21.40 5.17
C GLU A 38 -16.91 -22.19 4.54
N ASN A 39 -16.05 -21.51 3.79
CA ASN A 39 -14.87 -22.12 3.17
C ASN A 39 -13.61 -21.99 4.02
N MET A 40 -13.68 -21.28 5.15
CA MET A 40 -12.55 -21.09 6.05
C MET A 40 -12.51 -22.17 7.12
N ASN A 41 -11.33 -22.44 7.64
CA ASN A 41 -11.17 -23.26 8.83
C ASN A 41 -11.86 -22.57 10.02
N GLU A 42 -12.88 -23.20 10.63
CA GLU A 42 -13.65 -22.60 11.73
C GLU A 42 -12.81 -22.22 12.96
N ALA A 43 -11.65 -22.85 13.15
CA ALA A 43 -10.74 -22.55 14.26
C ALA A 43 -9.69 -21.49 13.92
N ALA A 44 -9.55 -21.09 12.66
CA ALA A 44 -8.53 -20.16 12.21
C ALA A 44 -8.94 -18.71 12.48
N VAL A 45 -7.96 -17.87 12.81
CA VAL A 45 -8.14 -16.45 13.09
C VAL A 45 -7.57 -15.65 11.94
N ILE A 46 -8.32 -14.71 11.38
CA ILE A 46 -7.81 -13.78 10.36
C ILE A 46 -6.80 -12.84 11.02
N THR A 47 -5.54 -12.88 10.56
CA THR A 47 -4.44 -12.08 11.08
C THR A 47 -4.04 -10.93 10.16
N TYR A 48 -4.36 -11.04 8.87
CA TYR A 48 -4.04 -10.00 7.90
C TYR A 48 -5.14 -9.88 6.84
N VAL A 49 -5.41 -8.66 6.40
CA VAL A 49 -6.33 -8.37 5.28
C VAL A 49 -5.67 -7.35 4.38
N CYS A 50 -5.62 -7.64 3.07
CA CYS A 50 -5.34 -6.65 2.06
C CYS A 50 -6.51 -6.58 1.06
N ALA A 51 -6.82 -5.38 0.61
CA ALA A 51 -7.90 -5.15 -0.33
C ALA A 51 -7.53 -4.01 -1.28
N HIS A 52 -7.99 -4.14 -2.52
CA HIS A 52 -7.96 -3.05 -3.47
C HIS A 52 -9.17 -3.19 -4.41
N ARG A 53 -9.21 -2.40 -5.49
CA ARG A 53 -10.32 -2.34 -6.44
C ARG A 53 -10.83 -3.75 -6.82
N TYR A 54 -12.02 -4.04 -6.31
CA TYR A 54 -12.83 -5.24 -6.55
C TYR A 54 -12.32 -6.57 -5.98
N HIS A 55 -11.29 -6.64 -5.15
CA HIS A 55 -10.97 -7.91 -4.48
C HIS A 55 -10.38 -7.70 -3.08
N THR A 56 -10.49 -8.74 -2.26
CA THR A 56 -10.01 -8.77 -0.88
C THR A 56 -9.38 -10.12 -0.60
N VAL A 57 -8.28 -10.10 0.14
CA VAL A 57 -7.54 -11.28 0.57
C VAL A 57 -7.47 -11.29 2.08
N PHE A 58 -7.80 -12.44 2.66
CA PHE A 58 -7.76 -12.73 4.08
C PHE A 58 -6.66 -13.76 4.32
N ILE A 59 -5.76 -13.50 5.26
CA ILE A 59 -4.74 -14.45 5.70
C ILE A 59 -5.04 -14.84 7.14
N THR A 60 -4.94 -16.13 7.43
CA THR A 60 -5.18 -16.71 8.76
C THR A 60 -3.89 -16.95 9.53
N ASP A 61 -4.01 -17.16 10.85
CA ASP A 61 -2.91 -17.48 11.77
C ASP A 61 -2.20 -18.81 11.46
N ASP A 62 -2.88 -19.74 10.80
CA ASP A 62 -2.30 -20.98 10.27
C ASP A 62 -1.63 -20.84 8.90
N GLY A 63 -1.54 -19.61 8.35
CA GLY A 63 -0.82 -19.29 7.13
C GLY A 63 -1.59 -19.57 5.83
N GLN A 64 -2.89 -19.88 5.90
CA GLN A 64 -3.76 -20.01 4.73
C GLN A 64 -4.22 -18.64 4.23
N ALA A 65 -4.52 -18.55 2.93
CA ALA A 65 -5.11 -17.35 2.34
C ALA A 65 -6.40 -17.66 1.61
N TYR A 66 -7.33 -16.70 1.66
CA TYR A 66 -8.63 -16.77 1.00
C TYR A 66 -8.90 -15.46 0.28
N SER A 67 -9.36 -15.55 -0.97
CA SER A 67 -9.66 -14.40 -1.80
C SER A 67 -11.15 -14.31 -2.10
N ALA A 68 -11.68 -13.09 -2.14
CA ALA A 68 -13.03 -12.78 -2.58
C ALA A 68 -13.01 -11.60 -3.58
N GLY A 69 -14.03 -11.51 -4.43
CA GLY A 69 -14.21 -10.48 -5.43
C GLY A 69 -13.81 -10.88 -6.86
N SER A 70 -13.44 -9.89 -7.65
CA SER A 70 -13.11 -10.00 -9.07
C SER A 70 -11.88 -10.86 -9.32
N THR A 71 -12.02 -11.81 -10.24
CA THR A 71 -10.96 -12.72 -10.75
C THR A 71 -10.23 -12.17 -11.96
N GLU A 72 -10.51 -10.93 -12.36
CA GLU A 72 -9.79 -10.23 -13.43
C GLU A 72 -8.29 -10.27 -13.18
N TYR A 73 -7.52 -10.49 -14.24
CA TYR A 73 -6.06 -10.58 -14.18
C TYR A 73 -5.54 -11.72 -13.28
N GLY A 74 -6.38 -12.63 -12.78
CA GLY A 74 -5.93 -13.72 -11.91
C GLY A 74 -5.50 -13.23 -10.51
N LYS A 75 -5.80 -11.97 -10.16
CA LYS A 75 -5.35 -11.31 -8.93
C LYS A 75 -5.77 -12.00 -7.63
N THR A 76 -6.79 -12.86 -7.68
CA THR A 76 -7.26 -13.63 -6.53
C THR A 76 -6.35 -14.81 -6.18
N GLY A 77 -5.52 -15.29 -7.10
CA GLY A 77 -4.62 -16.41 -6.84
C GLY A 77 -5.30 -17.78 -6.67
N THR A 78 -6.56 -17.93 -7.05
CA THR A 78 -7.33 -19.17 -6.84
C THR A 78 -7.26 -20.14 -8.02
N GLY A 79 -6.42 -19.89 -9.01
CA GLY A 79 -6.41 -20.59 -10.30
C GLY A 79 -7.63 -20.28 -11.18
N LYS A 80 -8.45 -19.29 -10.79
CA LYS A 80 -9.58 -18.80 -11.58
C LYS A 80 -9.20 -17.49 -12.26
N TYR A 81 -9.52 -17.41 -13.54
CA TYR A 81 -9.21 -16.29 -14.42
C TYR A 81 -10.40 -16.07 -15.37
N ASP A 82 -10.75 -14.81 -15.64
CA ASP A 82 -11.90 -14.31 -16.43
C ASP A 82 -13.08 -13.78 -15.58
N ASN A 83 -13.85 -12.86 -16.17
CA ASN A 83 -14.88 -12.02 -15.52
C ASN A 83 -16.11 -12.82 -15.04
N ASP A 84 -16.34 -13.99 -15.62
CA ASP A 84 -17.45 -14.88 -15.26
C ASP A 84 -17.13 -15.78 -14.05
N THR A 85 -15.93 -15.64 -13.46
CA THR A 85 -15.47 -16.50 -12.34
C THR A 85 -15.32 -15.78 -11.00
N ASN A 86 -15.90 -14.58 -10.89
CA ASN A 86 -15.89 -13.76 -9.68
C ASN A 86 -16.32 -14.55 -8.42
N LEU A 87 -15.66 -14.24 -7.30
CA LEU A 87 -15.77 -14.95 -6.04
C LEU A 87 -16.69 -14.17 -5.09
N PHE A 88 -17.91 -14.66 -4.87
CA PHE A 88 -18.87 -14.00 -3.96
C PHE A 88 -18.69 -14.40 -2.49
N THR A 89 -17.84 -15.40 -2.22
CA THR A 89 -17.44 -15.81 -0.88
C THR A 89 -15.93 -16.03 -0.85
N PRO A 90 -15.28 -15.89 0.32
CA PRO A 90 -13.87 -16.21 0.46
C PRO A 90 -13.58 -17.62 -0.05
N THR A 91 -12.67 -17.71 -1.01
CA THR A 91 -12.29 -18.95 -1.68
C THR A 91 -10.81 -19.18 -1.44
N PRO A 92 -10.37 -20.41 -1.09
CA PRO A 92 -8.97 -20.69 -0.85
C PRO A 92 -8.08 -20.27 -2.02
N VAL A 93 -6.99 -19.58 -1.72
CA VAL A 93 -5.89 -19.32 -2.66
C VAL A 93 -5.22 -20.65 -2.99
N ASP A 94 -4.85 -20.86 -4.25
CA ASP A 94 -4.18 -22.09 -4.67
C ASP A 94 -2.71 -22.06 -4.23
N THR A 95 -2.34 -22.92 -3.29
CA THR A 95 -0.98 -22.98 -2.73
C THR A 95 -0.11 -24.05 -3.41
N SER A 96 -0.48 -24.57 -4.57
CA SER A 96 0.25 -25.65 -5.25
C SER A 96 1.69 -25.31 -5.61
N ASN A 97 2.01 -24.02 -5.76
CA ASN A 97 3.34 -23.51 -6.05
C ASN A 97 4.16 -23.10 -4.81
N LEU A 98 3.58 -23.17 -3.61
CA LEU A 98 4.32 -22.84 -2.38
C LEU A 98 5.32 -23.95 -2.07
N GLU A 99 6.49 -23.56 -1.53
CA GLU A 99 7.44 -24.52 -1.01
C GLU A 99 6.92 -25.19 0.27
N GLN A 100 7.56 -26.29 0.66
CA GLN A 100 7.10 -27.09 1.79
C GLN A 100 7.14 -26.28 3.10
N ASN A 101 6.03 -26.29 3.85
CA ASN A 101 5.82 -25.58 5.11
C ASN A 101 5.71 -24.04 5.00
N GLU A 102 5.66 -23.49 3.78
CA GLU A 102 5.37 -22.07 3.62
C GLU A 102 3.89 -21.79 3.93
N GLY A 103 3.67 -20.68 4.61
CA GLY A 103 2.36 -20.08 4.82
C GLY A 103 2.45 -18.57 4.65
N PHE A 104 1.38 -17.95 4.19
CA PHE A 104 1.33 -16.50 4.00
C PHE A 104 1.26 -15.78 5.36
N VAL A 105 1.93 -14.64 5.48
CA VAL A 105 1.96 -13.82 6.70
C VAL A 105 1.53 -12.37 6.47
N SER A 106 1.66 -11.87 5.24
CA SER A 106 1.11 -10.56 4.85
C SER A 106 0.86 -10.50 3.34
N CYS A 107 0.09 -9.51 2.91
CA CYS A 107 -0.15 -9.27 1.50
C CYS A 107 -0.29 -7.79 1.16
N THR A 108 -0.12 -7.48 -0.13
CA THR A 108 -0.50 -6.19 -0.72
C THR A 108 -1.38 -6.46 -1.92
N ALA A 109 -2.41 -5.65 -2.10
CA ALA A 109 -3.37 -5.76 -3.20
C ALA A 109 -3.37 -4.49 -4.04
N ASP A 110 -3.54 -4.64 -5.35
CA ASP A 110 -3.72 -3.57 -6.34
C ASP A 110 -4.83 -3.98 -7.33
N THR A 111 -5.28 -3.07 -8.19
CA THR A 111 -6.32 -3.23 -9.20
C THR A 111 -6.23 -4.54 -10.00
N SER A 112 -5.03 -5.00 -10.33
CA SER A 112 -4.78 -6.14 -11.20
C SER A 112 -3.94 -7.26 -10.57
N LYS A 113 -3.55 -7.15 -9.29
CA LYS A 113 -2.54 -8.03 -8.70
C LYS A 113 -2.60 -8.13 -7.19
N THR A 114 -2.08 -9.25 -6.69
CA THR A 114 -1.80 -9.46 -5.27
C THR A 114 -0.36 -9.92 -5.12
N ARG A 115 0.30 -9.45 -4.07
CA ARG A 115 1.62 -9.93 -3.65
C ARG A 115 1.50 -10.47 -2.24
N PHE A 116 2.18 -11.57 -1.97
CA PHE A 116 2.16 -12.28 -0.70
C PHE A 116 3.57 -12.41 -0.17
N LEU A 117 3.72 -12.22 1.14
CA LEU A 117 4.94 -12.55 1.86
C LEU A 117 4.67 -13.81 2.69
N THR A 118 5.62 -14.75 2.69
CA THR A 118 5.51 -15.98 3.49
C THR A 118 6.33 -15.91 4.78
N ASN A 119 6.09 -16.85 5.68
CA ASN A 119 6.80 -17.01 6.95
C ASN A 119 8.32 -17.27 6.80
N PHE A 120 8.79 -17.59 5.60
CA PHE A 120 10.22 -17.71 5.27
C PHE A 120 10.79 -16.47 4.57
N GLY A 121 9.99 -15.42 4.43
CA GLY A 121 10.40 -14.18 3.75
C GLY A 121 10.41 -14.28 2.23
N ASN A 122 9.76 -15.30 1.65
CA ASN A 122 9.64 -15.42 0.20
C ASN A 122 8.48 -14.56 -0.32
N LEU A 123 8.70 -13.95 -1.48
CA LEU A 123 7.72 -13.13 -2.18
C LEU A 123 7.02 -13.98 -3.23
N TYR A 124 5.69 -14.00 -3.19
CA TYR A 124 4.85 -14.58 -4.22
C TYR A 124 3.95 -13.51 -4.81
N TYR A 125 3.55 -13.68 -6.07
CA TYR A 125 2.64 -12.77 -6.74
C TYR A 125 1.61 -13.51 -7.59
N THR A 126 0.49 -12.84 -7.79
CA THR A 126 -0.59 -13.18 -8.72
C THR A 126 -1.04 -11.89 -9.39
N GLY A 127 -1.76 -11.99 -10.50
CA GLY A 127 -2.16 -10.82 -11.25
C GLY A 127 -1.42 -10.61 -12.56
N ASP A 128 -1.71 -9.46 -13.15
CA ASP A 128 -0.84 -8.79 -14.09
C ASP A 128 0.13 -7.89 -13.31
N ASP A 129 1.34 -8.41 -13.06
CA ASP A 129 2.40 -7.69 -12.36
C ASP A 129 3.67 -7.56 -13.20
N SER A 130 3.73 -6.45 -13.93
CA SER A 130 4.85 -6.09 -14.80
C SER A 130 6.21 -5.94 -14.10
N LEU A 131 6.24 -5.90 -12.76
CA LEU A 131 7.49 -5.94 -11.99
C LEU A 131 8.18 -7.32 -12.02
N PHE A 132 7.42 -8.41 -12.22
CA PHE A 132 7.93 -9.78 -12.16
C PHE A 132 7.74 -10.53 -13.47
N SER A 133 6.60 -10.33 -14.14
CA SER A 133 6.27 -11.00 -15.39
C SER A 133 5.69 -9.99 -16.37
N LYS A 134 6.52 -9.59 -17.35
CA LYS A 134 6.02 -8.78 -18.47
C LYS A 134 5.20 -9.68 -19.40
N ASP A 135 4.00 -9.22 -19.72
CA ASP A 135 3.08 -9.81 -20.71
C ASP A 135 2.48 -11.19 -20.35
N ASN A 136 2.63 -11.68 -19.11
CA ASN A 136 1.90 -12.87 -18.64
C ASN A 136 1.20 -12.62 -17.31
N VAL A 137 -0.11 -12.89 -17.33
CA VAL A 137 -0.98 -12.96 -16.17
C VAL A 137 -0.72 -14.25 -15.40
N VAL A 138 -0.65 -14.16 -14.08
CA VAL A 138 -0.45 -15.28 -13.16
C VAL A 138 -1.67 -15.45 -12.26
N ASP A 139 -2.35 -16.61 -12.32
CA ASP A 139 -3.58 -16.90 -11.57
C ASP A 139 -3.38 -17.80 -10.35
N ILE A 140 -2.17 -18.32 -10.16
CA ILE A 140 -1.72 -19.10 -8.99
C ILE A 140 -0.44 -18.45 -8.43
N PRO A 141 -0.34 -18.20 -7.12
CA PRO A 141 0.85 -17.63 -6.48
C PRO A 141 2.15 -18.18 -7.05
N THR A 142 2.95 -17.31 -7.66
CA THR A 142 4.25 -17.68 -8.25
C THR A 142 5.36 -16.94 -7.52
N LYS A 143 6.43 -17.64 -7.18
CA LYS A 143 7.57 -17.07 -6.46
C LYS A 143 8.29 -16.04 -7.32
N ALA A 144 8.63 -14.90 -6.72
CA ALA A 144 9.44 -13.85 -7.32
C ALA A 144 10.84 -13.86 -6.70
N ASP A 145 11.82 -14.33 -7.46
CA ASP A 145 13.22 -14.43 -7.03
C ASP A 145 13.95 -13.10 -7.23
N VAL A 146 13.64 -12.12 -6.38
CA VAL A 146 14.17 -10.74 -6.47
C VAL A 146 15.18 -10.40 -5.38
N PHE A 147 15.57 -11.38 -4.56
CA PHE A 147 16.49 -11.15 -3.44
C PHE A 147 17.85 -11.78 -3.68
N ASN A 148 18.91 -10.98 -3.50
CA ASN A 148 20.30 -11.42 -3.54
C ASN A 148 21.06 -10.79 -2.37
N PHE A 149 20.66 -11.18 -1.16
CA PHE A 149 21.23 -10.65 0.07
C PHE A 149 22.68 -11.08 0.24
N THR A 150 23.50 -10.20 0.82
CA THR A 150 24.90 -10.52 1.13
C THR A 150 25.01 -11.45 2.34
N ASP A 151 24.10 -11.29 3.30
CA ASP A 151 24.06 -12.11 4.52
C ASP A 151 23.10 -13.29 4.30
N SER A 152 23.61 -14.51 4.48
CA SER A 152 22.89 -15.74 4.13
C SER A 152 21.68 -16.05 5.03
N ASP A 153 21.58 -15.39 6.18
CA ASP A 153 20.48 -15.50 7.14
C ASP A 153 19.52 -14.31 7.06
N GLU A 154 19.70 -13.40 6.09
CA GLU A 154 18.79 -12.31 5.86
C GLU A 154 17.54 -12.78 5.10
N TYR A 155 16.38 -12.34 5.57
CA TYR A 155 15.10 -12.58 4.93
C TYR A 155 14.14 -11.42 5.18
N VAL A 156 13.14 -11.29 4.31
CA VAL A 156 12.12 -10.24 4.42
C VAL A 156 11.12 -10.56 5.53
N VAL A 157 10.85 -9.59 6.39
CA VAL A 157 9.87 -9.69 7.48
C VAL A 157 8.62 -8.84 7.25
N SER A 158 8.70 -7.83 6.38
CA SER A 158 7.56 -6.98 6.01
C SER A 158 7.77 -6.38 4.64
N MET A 159 6.67 -6.03 3.97
CA MET A 159 6.69 -5.35 2.68
C MET A 159 5.65 -4.24 2.61
N SER A 160 5.89 -3.25 1.76
CA SER A 160 4.93 -2.21 1.42
C SER A 160 5.03 -1.91 -0.08
N ALA A 161 3.91 -1.90 -0.78
CA ALA A 161 3.87 -1.72 -2.23
C ALA A 161 3.30 -0.34 -2.58
N GLY A 162 4.04 0.39 -3.41
CA GLY A 162 3.56 1.59 -4.09
C GLY A 162 3.03 1.26 -5.49
N TYR A 163 2.93 2.27 -6.36
CA TYR A 163 2.41 2.10 -7.73
C TYR A 163 3.26 1.12 -8.56
N GLN A 164 4.55 1.40 -8.65
CA GLN A 164 5.49 0.61 -9.46
C GLN A 164 6.78 0.28 -8.70
N HIS A 165 6.74 0.32 -7.37
CA HIS A 165 7.85 -0.10 -6.53
C HIS A 165 7.36 -0.83 -5.28
N ILE A 166 8.26 -1.59 -4.66
CA ILE A 166 8.03 -2.31 -3.42
C ILE A 166 9.19 -2.02 -2.48
N LEU A 167 8.87 -1.74 -1.23
CA LEU A 167 9.81 -1.68 -0.13
C LEU A 167 9.74 -2.98 0.67
N PHE A 168 10.90 -3.48 1.08
CA PHE A 168 11.05 -4.66 1.91
C PHE A 168 11.85 -4.29 3.16
N LEU A 169 11.36 -4.72 4.32
CA LEU A 169 12.10 -4.67 5.56
C LEU A 169 12.61 -6.07 5.89
N THR A 170 13.88 -6.21 6.25
CA THR A 170 14.50 -7.49 6.59
C THR A 170 14.63 -7.71 8.09
N ASN A 171 14.86 -8.96 8.50
CA ASN A 171 15.14 -9.34 9.89
C ASN A 171 16.40 -8.66 10.48
N ASN A 172 17.30 -8.17 9.63
CA ASN A 172 18.48 -7.40 10.02
C ASN A 172 18.21 -5.89 10.07
N ASN A 173 16.94 -5.46 10.02
CA ASN A 173 16.51 -4.06 10.06
C ASN A 173 17.09 -3.22 8.91
N ARG A 174 17.32 -3.84 7.75
CA ARG A 174 17.67 -3.14 6.51
C ARG A 174 16.44 -2.98 5.63
N SER A 175 16.42 -1.90 4.86
CA SER A 175 15.40 -1.67 3.85
C SER A 175 15.95 -1.98 2.47
N TYR A 176 15.21 -2.76 1.70
CA TYR A 176 15.46 -3.00 0.28
C TYR A 176 14.30 -2.46 -0.55
N SER A 177 14.56 -2.14 -1.81
CA SER A 177 13.55 -1.64 -2.73
C SER A 177 13.67 -2.30 -4.10
N TYR A 178 12.53 -2.55 -4.75
CA TYR A 178 12.47 -3.20 -6.06
C TYR A 178 11.43 -2.51 -6.97
N GLY A 179 11.67 -2.52 -8.29
CA GLY A 179 10.76 -1.98 -9.29
C GLY A 179 11.27 -0.71 -9.98
N SER A 180 10.33 0.12 -10.46
CA SER A 180 10.62 1.37 -11.15
C SER A 180 11.16 2.43 -10.20
N ASN A 181 12.08 3.24 -10.71
CA ASN A 181 12.71 4.33 -9.98
C ASN A 181 12.66 5.67 -10.71
N ASP A 182 11.75 5.83 -11.66
CA ASP A 182 11.58 7.08 -12.44
C ASP A 182 11.35 8.30 -11.54
N TYR A 183 10.78 8.08 -10.36
CA TYR A 183 10.47 9.10 -9.38
C TYR A 183 11.31 9.03 -8.12
N GLY A 184 12.38 8.23 -8.06
CA GLY A 184 13.25 8.15 -6.88
C GLY A 184 12.67 7.37 -5.69
N GLY A 185 11.52 6.71 -5.87
CA GLY A 185 10.84 5.94 -4.81
C GLY A 185 11.71 4.84 -4.22
N LEU A 186 12.69 4.32 -4.96
CA LEU A 186 13.60 3.29 -4.42
C LEU A 186 14.57 3.82 -3.36
N GLY A 187 14.94 5.11 -3.40
CA GLY A 187 15.86 5.68 -2.40
C GLY A 187 17.30 5.14 -2.47
N VAL A 188 17.82 4.87 -3.68
CA VAL A 188 19.09 4.14 -3.92
C VAL A 188 20.20 5.01 -4.55
N ALA A 189 20.15 6.33 -4.37
CA ALA A 189 21.13 7.28 -4.91
C ALA A 189 21.35 7.21 -6.43
N SER A 190 20.38 6.66 -7.15
CA SER A 190 20.41 6.41 -8.59
C SER A 190 18.99 6.56 -9.13
N ASN A 191 18.85 6.82 -10.44
CA ASN A 191 17.59 6.82 -11.18
C ASN A 191 17.36 5.52 -11.96
N THR A 192 18.08 4.46 -11.62
CA THR A 192 17.97 3.16 -12.30
C THR A 192 16.92 2.30 -11.62
N ASP A 193 16.10 1.63 -12.42
CA ASP A 193 15.16 0.61 -11.95
C ASP A 193 15.88 -0.58 -11.31
N ALA A 194 15.26 -1.16 -10.29
CA ALA A 194 15.63 -2.45 -9.74
C ALA A 194 14.79 -3.53 -10.44
N SER A 195 15.36 -4.11 -11.50
CA SER A 195 14.65 -5.07 -12.38
C SER A 195 15.21 -6.48 -12.37
N GLU A 196 16.34 -6.72 -11.71
CA GLU A 196 16.92 -8.06 -11.49
C GLU A 196 16.86 -8.44 -10.01
N TYR A 197 17.40 -7.58 -9.13
CA TYR A 197 17.36 -7.75 -7.69
C TYR A 197 16.94 -6.47 -6.99
N ALA A 198 16.38 -6.62 -5.78
CA ALA A 198 16.10 -5.52 -4.89
C ALA A 198 17.42 -4.87 -4.45
N TYR A 199 17.43 -3.54 -4.41
CA TYR A 199 18.58 -2.75 -4.00
C TYR A 199 18.46 -2.33 -2.54
N LEU A 200 19.58 -2.32 -1.82
CA LEU A 200 19.67 -1.75 -0.49
C LEU A 200 19.41 -0.24 -0.57
N VAL A 201 18.49 0.26 0.25
CA VAL A 201 18.15 1.69 0.32
C VAL A 201 19.30 2.46 1.00
N ASP A 202 19.64 3.64 0.48
CA ASP A 202 20.72 4.51 0.97
C ASP A 202 20.30 5.28 2.22
N LEU A 203 20.24 4.58 3.36
CA LEU A 203 19.93 5.11 4.68
C LEU A 203 21.17 5.12 5.57
N PRO A 204 21.21 5.94 6.64
CA PRO A 204 22.29 5.91 7.61
C PRO A 204 22.46 4.51 8.25
N ASP A 205 23.69 3.99 8.23
CA ASP A 205 24.02 2.66 8.77
C ASP A 205 24.00 2.59 10.32
N ASP A 206 23.89 3.74 11.01
CA ASP A 206 24.00 3.82 12.46
C ASP A 206 22.66 3.60 13.19
N GLN A 207 21.56 3.43 12.47
CA GLN A 207 20.22 3.24 13.03
C GLN A 207 19.42 2.16 12.28
N PRO A 208 18.86 1.17 12.98
CA PRO A 208 17.99 0.16 12.39
C PRO A 208 16.73 0.79 11.74
N VAL A 209 16.34 0.30 10.57
CA VAL A 209 15.01 0.59 10.00
C VAL A 209 13.98 -0.29 10.70
N VAL A 210 12.90 0.29 11.19
CA VAL A 210 11.85 -0.43 11.93
C VAL A 210 10.50 -0.46 11.21
N ARG A 211 10.31 0.42 10.22
CA ARG A 211 9.11 0.43 9.37
C ARG A 211 9.40 1.04 8.01
N VAL A 212 8.71 0.52 7.00
CA VAL A 212 8.70 1.06 5.63
C VAL A 212 7.26 1.27 5.18
N SER A 213 7.01 2.31 4.40
CA SER A 213 5.71 2.53 3.78
C SER A 213 5.89 3.17 2.40
N ALA A 214 5.28 2.55 1.38
CA ALA A 214 5.32 3.00 0.00
C ALA A 214 3.98 3.63 -0.38
N GLY A 215 4.04 4.82 -0.96
CA GLY A 215 2.90 5.51 -1.56
C GLY A 215 2.92 5.36 -3.08
N TYR A 216 2.20 6.22 -3.81
CA TYR A 216 2.16 6.13 -5.28
C TYR A 216 3.55 6.29 -5.90
N GLU A 217 4.23 7.41 -5.62
CA GLU A 217 5.53 7.80 -6.17
C GLU A 217 6.59 8.08 -5.10
N HIS A 218 6.29 7.76 -3.84
CA HIS A 218 7.16 8.06 -2.71
C HIS A 218 7.29 6.91 -1.72
N SER A 219 8.34 6.98 -0.91
CA SER A 219 8.68 5.99 0.09
C SER A 219 9.07 6.66 1.40
N LEU A 220 8.67 6.04 2.50
CA LEU A 220 8.94 6.46 3.86
C LEU A 220 9.69 5.36 4.62
N PHE A 221 10.68 5.76 5.41
CA PHE A 221 11.51 4.87 6.22
C PHE A 221 11.58 5.42 7.64
N LEU A 222 11.10 4.65 8.62
CA LEU A 222 11.19 4.99 10.03
C LEU A 222 12.37 4.24 10.65
N LEU A 223 13.27 4.97 11.28
CA LEU A 223 14.41 4.44 12.00
C LEU A 223 14.08 4.27 13.50
N ALA A 224 14.82 3.40 14.18
CA ALA A 224 14.59 3.07 15.59
C ALA A 224 14.76 4.26 16.55
N ASN A 225 15.48 5.31 16.14
CA ASN A 225 15.61 6.55 16.89
C ASN A 225 14.44 7.54 16.68
N GLY A 226 13.39 7.14 15.96
CA GLY A 226 12.23 7.99 15.65
C GLY A 226 12.44 8.95 14.47
N SER A 227 13.60 8.92 13.79
CA SER A 227 13.81 9.72 12.57
C SER A 227 13.06 9.11 11.39
N VAL A 228 12.44 9.97 10.57
CA VAL A 228 11.76 9.56 9.34
C VAL A 228 12.51 10.09 8.14
N TYR A 229 12.79 9.21 7.19
CA TYR A 229 13.38 9.54 5.90
C TYR A 229 12.35 9.35 4.80
N ALA A 230 12.39 10.21 3.80
CA ALA A 230 11.53 10.16 2.63
C ALA A 230 12.35 10.22 1.34
N SER A 231 11.98 9.39 0.37
CA SER A 231 12.48 9.44 -1.01
C SER A 231 11.31 9.40 -1.98
N GLY A 232 11.54 9.81 -3.22
CA GLY A 232 10.47 9.86 -4.22
C GLY A 232 10.30 11.23 -4.85
N ARG A 233 9.12 11.44 -5.44
CA ARG A 233 8.74 12.71 -6.03
C ARG A 233 8.39 13.73 -4.95
N SER A 234 9.15 14.82 -4.89
CA SER A 234 8.93 15.86 -3.88
C SER A 234 7.76 16.77 -4.19
N PHE A 235 7.52 17.13 -5.45
CA PHE A 235 6.43 18.04 -5.80
C PHE A 235 5.96 17.78 -7.22
N ASP A 236 4.64 17.76 -7.38
CA ASP A 236 4.01 17.71 -8.69
C ASP A 236 3.50 19.11 -9.05
N ALA A 237 4.15 19.77 -10.01
CA ALA A 237 3.74 21.10 -10.46
C ALA A 237 2.35 21.15 -11.12
N ASN A 238 1.87 20.02 -11.64
CA ASN A 238 0.54 19.94 -12.24
C ASN A 238 -0.56 19.77 -11.19
N LEU A 239 -0.22 19.20 -10.03
CA LEU A 239 -1.18 18.84 -8.98
C LEU A 239 -1.03 19.69 -7.70
N GLY A 240 0.09 20.38 -7.49
CA GLY A 240 0.28 21.37 -6.43
C GLY A 240 0.75 20.85 -5.06
N TYR A 241 1.00 19.54 -4.89
CA TYR A 241 1.27 18.93 -3.58
C TYR A 241 2.72 18.45 -3.39
N ASN A 242 3.11 18.19 -2.12
CA ASN A 242 4.36 17.50 -1.74
C ASN A 242 4.07 16.38 -0.71
N ALA A 243 4.15 15.12 -1.15
CA ALA A 243 3.89 13.95 -0.30
C ALA A 243 5.09 13.52 0.58
N LEU A 244 6.30 14.07 0.36
CA LEU A 244 7.50 13.74 1.14
C LEU A 244 7.62 14.51 2.46
N CYS A 245 6.77 15.52 2.68
CA CYS A 245 6.82 16.42 3.84
C CYS A 245 8.15 17.19 3.99
N LEU A 246 8.90 17.39 2.90
CA LEU A 246 10.22 18.04 2.95
C LEU A 246 10.14 19.57 2.80
N GLY A 247 8.95 20.14 2.64
CA GLY A 247 8.74 21.53 2.26
C GLY A 247 9.00 21.79 0.78
N SER A 248 9.00 23.06 0.37
CA SER A 248 9.28 23.42 -1.04
C SER A 248 10.76 23.23 -1.36
N ASP A 249 11.13 22.07 -1.90
CA ASP A 249 12.50 21.75 -2.33
C ASP A 249 12.79 22.10 -3.80
N GLY A 250 11.93 22.92 -4.40
CA GLY A 250 12.05 23.36 -5.79
C GLY A 250 11.59 22.35 -6.84
N GLY A 251 10.90 21.26 -6.45
CA GLY A 251 10.33 20.31 -7.40
C GLY A 251 11.28 19.23 -7.88
N ASN A 252 12.21 18.81 -7.03
CA ASN A 252 13.24 17.85 -7.40
C ASN A 252 12.90 16.43 -6.93
N ILE A 253 13.18 15.44 -7.79
CA ILE A 253 13.11 14.04 -7.38
C ILE A 253 14.20 13.75 -6.33
N VAL A 254 13.81 13.05 -5.26
CA VAL A 254 14.67 12.70 -4.12
C VAL A 254 15.08 11.22 -4.25
N TYR A 255 16.22 10.98 -4.90
CA TYR A 255 16.79 9.64 -5.08
C TYR A 255 17.59 9.13 -3.87
N VAL A 256 18.06 10.03 -3.01
CA VAL A 256 18.69 9.71 -1.73
C VAL A 256 17.70 10.11 -0.64
N PRO A 257 17.23 9.18 0.21
CA PRO A 257 16.29 9.50 1.27
C PRO A 257 16.75 10.71 2.10
N LYS A 258 15.86 11.67 2.31
CA LYS A 258 16.10 12.86 3.13
C LYS A 258 15.29 12.79 4.40
N ILE A 259 15.88 13.26 5.49
CA ILE A 259 15.17 13.36 6.77
C ILE A 259 13.99 14.36 6.65
N ILE A 260 12.83 13.95 7.14
CA ILE A 260 11.68 14.83 7.32
C ILE A 260 11.99 15.75 8.52
N PRO A 261 11.99 17.08 8.34
CA PRO A 261 12.39 18.01 9.39
C PRO A 261 11.35 18.06 10.52
N ASP A 262 11.78 18.54 11.69
CA ASP A 262 10.93 18.90 12.83
C ASP A 262 10.04 17.78 13.38
N MET A 263 10.42 16.51 13.18
CA MET A 263 9.77 15.34 13.76
C MET A 263 10.55 14.80 14.96
N ILE A 264 9.84 14.44 16.03
CA ILE A 264 10.40 13.86 17.25
C ILE A 264 9.53 12.65 17.65
N ASP A 265 10.16 11.60 18.17
CA ASP A 265 9.51 10.41 18.73
C ASP A 265 8.44 9.76 17.83
N VAL A 266 8.73 9.61 16.53
CA VAL A 266 7.81 8.94 15.57
C VAL A 266 7.70 7.44 15.86
N VAL A 267 6.48 6.91 15.85
CA VAL A 267 6.17 5.49 16.13
C VAL A 267 5.49 4.75 14.96
N ASP A 268 4.81 5.47 14.06
CA ASP A 268 4.23 4.90 12.83
C ASP A 268 4.30 5.91 11.68
N ILE A 269 4.40 5.38 10.46
CA ILE A 269 4.42 6.11 9.19
C ILE A 269 3.51 5.38 8.20
N ARG A 270 2.70 6.13 7.44
CA ARG A 270 1.91 5.60 6.33
C ARG A 270 1.95 6.54 5.15
N ALA A 271 2.25 5.98 3.99
CA ALA A 271 2.14 6.63 2.71
C ALA A 271 0.80 6.25 2.07
N GLY A 272 -0.01 7.24 1.72
CA GLY A 272 -1.15 7.09 0.81
C GLY A 272 -0.71 7.28 -0.64
N LEU A 273 -1.66 7.56 -1.54
CA LEU A 273 -1.28 7.85 -2.94
C LEU A 273 -0.41 9.11 -3.02
N HIS A 274 -0.94 10.22 -2.51
CA HIS A 274 -0.31 11.55 -2.66
C HIS A 274 -0.19 12.28 -1.32
N HIS A 275 -0.34 11.57 -0.21
CA HIS A 275 -0.21 12.09 1.14
C HIS A 275 0.53 11.15 2.07
N THR A 276 1.05 11.71 3.14
CA THR A 276 1.79 11.02 4.19
C THR A 276 1.12 11.28 5.53
N VAL A 277 1.07 10.25 6.38
CA VAL A 277 0.60 10.30 7.75
C VAL A 277 1.73 9.83 8.67
N ILE A 278 2.03 10.60 9.70
CA ILE A 278 3.11 10.34 10.65
C ILE A 278 2.52 10.41 12.06
N ALA A 279 2.63 9.34 12.84
CA ALA A 279 2.22 9.32 14.24
C ALA A 279 3.43 9.37 15.14
N THR A 280 3.33 10.20 16.19
CA THR A 280 4.33 10.31 17.24
C THR A 280 3.94 9.50 18.46
N SER A 281 4.84 9.37 19.43
CA SER A 281 4.56 8.74 20.72
C SER A 281 3.62 9.58 21.59
N GLU A 282 3.51 10.87 21.28
CA GLU A 282 2.51 11.79 21.79
C GLU A 282 1.20 11.65 20.98
N PRO A 283 0.04 12.13 21.46
CA PRO A 283 -1.24 12.01 20.76
C PRO A 283 -1.35 12.86 19.47
N GLU A 284 -0.22 13.26 18.89
CA GLU A 284 -0.13 14.09 17.71
C GLU A 284 0.09 13.23 16.47
N ILE A 285 -0.82 13.40 15.51
CA ILE A 285 -0.69 12.88 14.14
C ILE A 285 -0.41 14.07 13.23
N TYR A 286 0.62 13.92 12.40
CA TYR A 286 1.00 14.87 11.38
C TYR A 286 0.65 14.32 10.01
N THR A 287 0.25 15.22 9.11
CA THR A 287 -0.03 14.88 7.72
C THR A 287 0.62 15.89 6.78
N CYS A 288 0.93 15.45 5.57
CA CYS A 288 1.35 16.32 4.47
C CYS A 288 0.94 15.69 3.12
N GLY A 289 0.97 16.46 2.05
CA GLY A 289 0.63 16.06 0.70
C GLY A 289 -0.63 16.73 0.17
N LEU A 290 -1.30 16.02 -0.73
CA LEU A 290 -2.55 16.45 -1.37
C LEU A 290 -3.70 16.46 -0.36
N ASN A 291 -4.61 17.42 -0.46
CA ASN A 291 -5.76 17.55 0.43
C ASN A 291 -7.10 17.82 -0.28
N ASP A 292 -7.20 17.52 -1.58
CA ASP A 292 -8.40 17.76 -2.38
C ASP A 292 -9.67 17.08 -1.81
N ASP A 293 -9.50 15.94 -1.14
CA ASP A 293 -10.58 15.13 -0.54
C ASP A 293 -10.65 15.27 0.99
N GLY A 294 -9.81 16.11 1.60
CA GLY A 294 -9.70 16.23 3.05
C GLY A 294 -8.85 15.14 3.73
N GLN A 295 -8.07 14.37 2.95
CA GLN A 295 -7.24 13.24 3.42
C GLN A 295 -6.20 13.62 4.48
N LEU A 296 -5.84 14.90 4.58
CA LEU A 296 -4.91 15.40 5.59
C LEU A 296 -5.61 15.72 6.93
N SER A 297 -6.93 15.89 6.96
CA SER A 297 -7.68 16.25 8.17
C SER A 297 -7.19 17.53 8.88
N ILE A 298 -6.74 18.52 8.10
CA ILE A 298 -6.16 19.80 8.58
C ILE A 298 -7.15 20.98 8.54
N GLN A 299 -8.39 20.78 9.02
CA GLN A 299 -9.55 21.72 9.03
C GLN A 299 -10.44 21.55 7.79
N ASN A 300 -11.48 22.39 7.67
CA ASN A 300 -12.37 22.47 6.49
C ASN A 300 -11.69 23.24 5.35
N THR A 301 -10.55 22.74 4.89
CA THR A 301 -9.76 23.33 3.80
C THR A 301 -9.38 22.26 2.79
N THR A 302 -9.27 22.64 1.53
CA THR A 302 -8.69 21.84 0.44
C THR A 302 -7.22 22.20 0.22
N GLN A 303 -6.61 22.93 1.16
CA GLN A 303 -5.22 23.35 1.03
C GLN A 303 -4.29 22.17 1.33
N ASP A 304 -3.35 21.92 0.42
CA ASP A 304 -2.25 20.98 0.59
C ASP A 304 -1.30 21.42 1.69
N ALA A 305 -0.59 20.46 2.28
CA ALA A 305 0.49 20.74 3.22
C ALA A 305 1.82 20.18 2.69
N THR A 306 2.85 21.02 2.61
CA THR A 306 4.16 20.59 2.08
C THR A 306 5.15 20.16 3.16
N VAL A 307 4.81 20.41 4.42
CA VAL A 307 5.57 20.05 5.62
C VAL A 307 4.65 19.30 6.58
N PRO A 308 5.18 18.53 7.55
CA PRO A 308 4.35 17.85 8.54
C PRO A 308 3.46 18.87 9.26
N THR A 309 2.15 18.70 9.12
CA THR A 309 1.15 19.61 9.70
C THR A 309 0.29 18.84 10.68
N PRO A 310 0.15 19.28 11.94
CA PRO A 310 -0.65 18.56 12.93
C PRO A 310 -2.13 18.56 12.54
N THR A 311 -2.78 17.39 12.67
CA THR A 311 -4.22 17.25 12.43
C THR A 311 -5.03 17.98 13.51
N VAL A 312 -6.26 18.42 13.19
CA VAL A 312 -7.07 19.29 14.09
C VAL A 312 -7.65 18.55 15.29
N ARG A 313 -7.65 17.22 15.28
CA ARG A 313 -8.03 16.44 16.45
C ARG A 313 -6.80 16.14 17.28
N ASN A 314 -6.70 16.79 18.43
CA ASN A 314 -6.02 16.20 19.58
C ASN A 314 -6.80 14.92 19.92
N PHE A 315 -6.22 13.77 19.61
CA PHE A 315 -6.69 12.49 20.16
C PHE A 315 -6.63 12.65 21.68
N ALA A 316 -7.79 12.55 22.34
CA ALA A 316 -7.87 12.87 23.76
C ALA A 316 -7.05 11.85 24.56
N ILE A 317 -5.88 12.30 25.03
CA ILE A 317 -5.16 11.93 26.26
C ILE A 317 -5.25 10.43 26.64
N PHE A 318 -4.12 9.72 26.46
CA PHE A 318 -3.84 8.32 26.84
C PHE A 318 -4.26 7.20 25.87
N THR A 319 -4.09 7.38 24.56
CA THR A 319 -4.27 6.27 23.61
C THR A 319 -3.10 6.15 22.63
N THR A 320 -2.59 4.94 22.46
CA THR A 320 -1.61 4.62 21.42
C THR A 320 -2.37 4.40 20.11
N VAL A 321 -1.97 5.10 19.03
CA VAL A 321 -2.44 4.76 17.69
C VAL A 321 -1.92 3.37 17.35
N VAL A 322 -2.81 2.39 17.19
CA VAL A 322 -2.41 0.98 17.01
C VAL A 322 -2.21 0.65 15.53
N GLN A 323 -2.93 1.33 14.64
CA GLN A 323 -2.79 1.15 13.21
C GLN A 323 -3.27 2.39 12.46
N ILE A 324 -2.52 2.81 11.44
CA ILE A 324 -2.98 3.79 10.46
C ILE A 324 -3.08 3.08 9.11
N SER A 325 -4.09 3.37 8.31
CA SER A 325 -4.16 2.98 6.91
C SER A 325 -4.33 4.22 6.06
N ALA A 326 -3.56 4.33 4.99
CA ALA A 326 -3.75 5.35 3.96
C ALA A 326 -4.06 4.61 2.65
N THR A 327 -5.21 4.91 2.07
CA THR A 327 -5.63 4.38 0.77
C THR A 327 -5.69 5.52 -0.25
N SER A 328 -6.41 5.37 -1.36
CA SER A 328 -6.38 6.31 -2.47
C SER A 328 -6.67 7.76 -2.09
N SER A 329 -7.69 7.96 -1.27
CA SER A 329 -8.16 9.28 -0.83
C SER A 329 -8.50 9.33 0.66
N ASN A 330 -8.26 8.24 1.40
CA ASN A 330 -8.66 8.12 2.79
C ASN A 330 -7.47 7.83 3.70
N SER A 331 -7.49 8.42 4.87
CA SER A 331 -6.63 8.06 6.01
C SER A 331 -7.51 7.60 7.15
N VAL A 332 -7.22 6.43 7.72
CA VAL A 332 -7.90 5.91 8.91
C VAL A 332 -6.86 5.68 9.98
N ALA A 333 -7.09 6.21 11.18
CA ALA A 333 -6.37 5.82 12.38
C ALA A 333 -7.31 4.96 13.25
N LEU A 334 -6.85 3.78 13.64
CA LEU A 334 -7.54 2.88 14.55
C LEU A 334 -6.99 3.08 15.96
N GLU A 335 -7.91 3.38 16.87
CA GLU A 335 -7.64 3.58 18.29
C GLU A 335 -7.87 2.27 19.05
N ARG A 336 -6.99 1.93 19.98
CA ARG A 336 -7.30 0.93 21.01
C ARG A 336 -7.89 1.65 22.21
N ILE A 337 -9.14 1.32 22.53
CA ILE A 337 -9.79 1.74 23.77
C ILE A 337 -9.34 0.73 24.84
N ASP A 338 -8.38 1.10 25.67
CA ASP A 338 -8.07 0.32 26.88
C ASP A 338 -9.15 0.62 27.93
N GLU A 339 -9.94 -0.39 28.30
CA GLU A 339 -10.91 -0.32 29.42
C GLU A 339 -10.24 -0.30 30.80
#